data_AF-A0A520LU70-F1
#
_entry.id   AF-A0A520LU70-F1
#
_cell.length_a   1.000
_cell.length_b   1.000
_cell.length_c   1.000
_cell.angle_alpha   90.00
_cell.angle_beta   90.00
_cell.angle_gamma   90.00
#
_symmetry.space_group_name_H-M   'P 1'
#
loop_
_entity.id
_entity.type
_entity.pdbx_description
1 polymer ?
#
loop_
_entity_poly.entity_id
_entity_poly.type
_entity_poly.pdbx_seq_one_letter_code
_entity_poly.pdbx_strand_id
1 'polypeptide(L)'
;MKQILFFLIASFLTTVSQLFAESPPAVEGHKAFMEGLQEIQADALEFKGAKSASKSRTLSPVVSRFKGWFIDVTEKAKSSKLDEVDVVEGISLASKSRASSAWQFVETEKGYVVRSAGGKYKGWIIVIDDSAKTRPEGPNLTVTPALRLAKSATANSYWKPTLTKQGLVLEAMSGKYKGWVWDFGGGDPSHEESGRQVAVNVLLAEKVVAGSYFAVKAAE
;
A
#
# COMPACT_ATOMS: atom_id res chain seq x y z
N MET A 1 -44.29 32.55 -44.74
CA MET A 1 -44.74 31.35 -43.99
C MET A 1 -43.53 30.45 -43.77
N LYS A 2 -43.19 30.16 -42.49
CA LYS A 2 -42.43 29.00 -41.96
C LYS A 2 -40.99 28.79 -42.51
N GLN A 3 -39.95 28.47 -41.75
CA GLN A 3 -39.83 27.95 -40.39
C GLN A 3 -38.39 28.22 -39.94
N ILE A 4 -38.22 28.81 -38.75
CA ILE A 4 -36.93 28.92 -38.06
C ILE A 4 -36.62 27.55 -37.47
N LEU A 5 -35.49 26.94 -37.86
CA LEU A 5 -35.02 25.68 -37.32
C LEU A 5 -34.15 25.95 -36.09
N PHE A 6 -34.73 25.78 -34.90
CA PHE A 6 -34.00 25.77 -33.63
C PHE A 6 -33.19 24.46 -33.53
N PHE A 7 -31.86 24.54 -33.59
CA PHE A 7 -30.99 23.47 -33.14
C PHE A 7 -30.86 23.54 -31.62
N LEU A 8 -31.62 22.71 -30.90
CA LEU A 8 -31.40 22.41 -29.49
C LEU A 8 -30.36 21.30 -29.39
N ILE A 9 -29.09 21.67 -29.19
CA ILE A 9 -28.06 20.72 -28.77
C ILE A 9 -28.24 20.51 -27.27
N ALA A 10 -28.97 19.46 -26.91
CA ALA A 10 -29.07 19.00 -25.53
C ALA A 10 -27.71 18.45 -25.10
N SER A 11 -27.00 19.19 -24.25
CA SER A 11 -25.80 18.73 -23.57
C SER A 11 -26.18 17.58 -22.63
N PHE A 12 -25.87 16.35 -23.02
CA PHE A 12 -25.85 15.22 -22.10
C PHE A 12 -24.73 15.47 -21.08
N LEU A 13 -25.09 16.01 -19.92
CA LEU A 13 -24.29 15.89 -18.71
C LEU A 13 -24.29 14.42 -18.31
N THR A 14 -23.35 13.65 -18.85
CA THR A 14 -22.97 12.38 -18.23
C THR A 14 -22.28 12.74 -16.92
N THR A 15 -23.02 12.67 -15.82
CA THR A 15 -22.40 12.53 -14.51
C THR A 15 -21.63 11.21 -14.56
N VAL A 16 -20.35 11.28 -14.90
CA VAL A 16 -19.40 10.21 -14.59
C VAL A 16 -19.39 10.19 -13.07
N SER A 17 -20.24 9.34 -12.50
CA SER A 17 -20.05 8.87 -11.15
C SER A 17 -18.67 8.23 -11.17
N GLN A 18 -17.65 8.98 -10.73
CA GLN A 18 -16.42 8.40 -10.27
C GLN A 18 -16.84 7.51 -9.10
N LEU A 19 -17.20 6.27 -9.42
CA LEU A 19 -17.27 5.17 -8.48
C LEU A 19 -15.84 5.00 -8.00
N PHE A 20 -15.46 5.83 -7.03
CA PHE A 20 -14.35 5.51 -6.16
C PHE A 20 -14.64 4.10 -5.67
N ALA A 21 -13.73 3.17 -5.97
CA ALA A 21 -13.87 1.82 -5.50
C ALA A 21 -13.85 1.87 -3.97
N GLU A 22 -15.03 1.76 -3.39
CA GLU A 22 -15.18 1.83 -1.95
C GLU A 22 -14.48 0.60 -1.37
N SER A 23 -13.60 0.81 -0.39
CA SER A 23 -12.97 -0.30 0.29
C SER A 23 -14.03 -1.26 0.82
N PRO A 24 -13.80 -2.58 0.73
CA PRO A 24 -14.74 -3.58 1.22
C PRO A 24 -15.08 -3.32 2.69
N PRO A 25 -16.30 -3.65 3.13
CA PRO A 25 -16.70 -3.42 4.50
C PRO A 25 -15.83 -4.24 5.45
N ALA A 26 -15.56 -3.64 6.62
CA ALA A 26 -14.87 -4.32 7.70
C ALA A 26 -15.65 -5.55 8.18
N VAL A 27 -14.93 -6.60 8.59
CA VAL A 27 -15.54 -7.80 9.19
C VAL A 27 -15.74 -7.68 10.70
N GLU A 28 -16.57 -8.58 11.23
CA GLU A 28 -16.56 -8.91 12.65
C GLU A 28 -15.13 -9.26 13.10
N GLY A 29 -14.65 -8.60 14.14
CA GLY A 29 -13.25 -8.69 14.61
C GLY A 29 -12.32 -7.57 14.13
N HIS A 30 -12.75 -6.69 13.22
CA HIS A 30 -11.93 -5.55 12.78
C HIS A 30 -11.48 -4.66 13.95
N LYS A 31 -12.38 -4.32 14.88
CA LYS A 31 -12.03 -3.52 16.07
C LYS A 31 -10.92 -4.18 16.90
N ALA A 32 -11.07 -5.47 17.23
CA ALA A 32 -10.08 -6.22 17.98
C ALA A 32 -8.74 -6.33 17.24
N PHE A 33 -8.77 -6.46 15.91
CA PHE A 33 -7.57 -6.41 15.09
C PHE A 33 -6.87 -5.05 15.19
N MET A 34 -7.62 -3.95 15.12
CA MET A 34 -7.06 -2.60 15.26
C MET A 34 -6.45 -2.39 16.64
N GLU A 35 -7.11 -2.82 17.71
CA GLU A 35 -6.57 -2.81 19.08
C GLU A 35 -5.28 -3.65 19.18
N GLY A 36 -5.22 -4.78 18.48
CA GLY A 36 -4.02 -5.63 18.37
C GLY A 36 -2.83 -4.99 17.62
N LEU A 37 -3.01 -3.82 17.02
CA LEU A 37 -1.93 -3.00 16.45
C LEU A 37 -1.45 -1.91 17.43
N GLN A 38 -2.00 -1.82 18.64
CA GLN A 38 -1.68 -0.77 19.63
C GLN A 38 -0.86 -1.33 20.82
N GLU A 39 0.13 -2.17 20.54
CA GLU A 39 0.89 -2.90 21.57
C GLU A 39 2.01 -2.08 22.24
N ILE A 40 2.53 -1.07 21.54
CA ILE A 40 3.61 -0.19 21.98
C ILE A 40 3.03 1.22 22.13
N GLN A 41 3.26 1.84 23.28
CA GLN A 41 2.73 3.16 23.63
C GLN A 41 3.57 4.29 23.03
N ALA A 42 2.96 5.47 22.87
CA ALA A 42 3.58 6.64 22.23
C ALA A 42 4.93 7.05 22.84
N ASP A 43 5.06 6.97 24.17
CA ASP A 43 6.26 7.34 24.92
C ASP A 43 7.47 6.45 24.62
N ALA A 44 7.23 5.21 24.20
CA ALA A 44 8.26 4.26 23.78
C ALA A 44 8.60 4.35 22.28
N LEU A 45 8.01 5.30 21.53
CA LEU A 45 8.16 5.38 20.08
C LEU A 45 8.97 6.59 19.63
N GLU A 46 10.08 6.31 18.93
CA GLU A 46 10.84 7.30 18.18
C GLU A 46 10.19 7.56 16.80
N PHE A 47 8.95 8.07 16.81
CA PHE A 47 8.25 8.53 15.62
C PHE A 47 7.31 9.71 15.96
N LYS A 48 7.60 10.89 15.39
CA LYS A 48 6.86 12.12 15.70
C LYS A 48 5.38 11.97 15.31
N GLY A 49 4.49 12.21 16.28
CA GLY A 49 3.04 12.09 16.08
C GLY A 49 2.51 10.66 16.16
N ALA A 50 3.31 9.70 16.61
CA ALA A 50 2.82 8.36 16.97
C ALA A 50 1.88 8.44 18.18
N LYS A 51 0.80 7.67 18.13
CA LYS A 51 -0.10 7.39 19.26
C LYS A 51 0.17 6.02 19.87
N SER A 52 0.42 5.05 19.00
CA SER A 52 0.71 3.67 19.37
C SER A 52 1.41 3.00 18.20
N ALA A 53 1.91 1.78 18.41
CA ALA A 53 2.37 0.95 17.32
C ALA A 53 2.27 -0.53 17.64
N SER A 54 2.26 -1.36 16.60
CA SER A 54 2.31 -2.81 16.77
C SER A 54 3.72 -3.25 17.18
N LYS A 55 3.85 -4.46 17.72
CA LYS A 55 5.12 -5.19 17.64
C LYS A 55 5.44 -5.52 16.19
N SER A 56 6.64 -6.05 15.95
CA SER A 56 7.07 -6.49 14.62
C SER A 56 6.09 -7.52 14.04
N ARG A 57 5.73 -7.33 12.77
CA ARG A 57 4.80 -8.15 11.99
C ARG A 57 5.42 -8.55 10.66
N THR A 58 5.03 -9.71 10.14
CA THR A 58 5.21 -10.08 8.74
C THR A 58 3.92 -9.83 7.97
N LEU A 59 4.06 -9.41 6.70
CA LEU A 59 2.94 -9.13 5.80
C LEU A 59 3.03 -10.09 4.61
N SER A 60 1.99 -10.86 4.32
CA SER A 60 2.03 -11.91 3.29
C SER A 60 0.78 -11.92 2.42
N PRO A 61 0.89 -11.83 1.08
CA PRO A 61 -0.28 -11.93 0.20
C PRO A 61 -1.05 -13.23 0.41
N VAL A 62 -2.38 -13.17 0.31
CA VAL A 62 -3.26 -14.34 0.57
C VAL A 62 -3.92 -14.94 -0.68
N VAL A 63 -4.15 -14.14 -1.72
CA VAL A 63 -4.89 -14.56 -2.94
C VAL A 63 -4.13 -14.19 -4.24
N SER A 64 -2.81 -13.95 -4.16
CA SER A 64 -1.95 -13.71 -5.33
C SER A 64 -1.05 -14.91 -5.67
N ARG A 65 -0.37 -14.88 -6.83
CA ARG A 65 0.67 -15.87 -7.18
C ARG A 65 1.85 -15.88 -6.19
N PHE A 66 1.97 -14.85 -5.37
CA PHE A 66 2.94 -14.72 -4.30
C PHE A 66 2.36 -15.11 -2.93
N LYS A 67 1.29 -15.92 -2.91
CA LYS A 67 0.76 -16.46 -1.65
C LYS A 67 1.87 -17.15 -0.86
N GLY A 68 1.99 -16.80 0.42
CA GLY A 68 3.04 -17.32 1.31
C GLY A 68 4.40 -16.64 1.17
N TRP A 69 4.54 -15.66 0.26
CA TRP A 69 5.70 -14.77 0.23
C TRP A 69 5.49 -13.61 1.20
N PHE A 70 6.54 -12.83 1.43
CA PHE A 70 6.56 -11.75 2.40
C PHE A 70 6.85 -10.42 1.72
N ILE A 71 6.14 -9.35 2.10
CA ILE A 71 6.52 -8.00 1.71
C ILE A 71 7.89 -7.70 2.33
N ASP A 72 8.81 -7.20 1.53
CA ASP A 72 10.24 -7.12 1.83
C ASP A 72 10.87 -5.89 1.16
N VAL A 73 12.18 -5.72 1.35
CA VAL A 73 13.00 -4.76 0.64
C VAL A 73 14.16 -5.50 -0.04
N THR A 74 14.27 -5.38 -1.35
CA THR A 74 15.38 -6.01 -2.11
C THR A 74 16.72 -5.38 -1.73
N GLU A 75 17.78 -6.18 -1.72
CA GLU A 75 19.16 -5.76 -1.56
C GLU A 75 19.62 -4.86 -2.72
N LYS A 76 18.95 -4.96 -3.88
CA LYS A 76 19.18 -4.13 -5.07
C LYS A 76 18.37 -2.83 -5.07
N ALA A 77 17.82 -2.43 -3.93
CA ALA A 77 17.03 -1.21 -3.79
C ALA A 77 17.82 0.01 -4.27
N LYS A 78 17.22 0.80 -5.17
CA LYS A 78 17.85 1.98 -5.75
C LYS A 78 17.55 3.21 -4.91
N SER A 79 18.58 3.94 -4.51
CA SER A 79 18.40 5.21 -3.79
C SER A 79 17.92 6.31 -4.72
N SER A 80 17.04 7.17 -4.21
CA SER A 80 16.53 8.36 -4.88
C SER A 80 16.11 9.41 -3.83
N LYS A 81 15.48 10.49 -4.27
CA LYS A 81 14.83 11.49 -3.42
C LYS A 81 13.36 11.68 -3.81
N LEU A 82 12.52 11.90 -2.82
CA LEU A 82 11.13 12.34 -2.97
C LEU A 82 10.93 13.54 -2.04
N ASP A 83 10.72 14.73 -2.62
CA ASP A 83 10.57 15.98 -1.86
C ASP A 83 11.67 16.18 -0.81
N GLU A 84 12.94 16.06 -1.26
CA GLU A 84 14.16 16.14 -0.45
C GLU A 84 14.40 14.98 0.55
N VAL A 85 13.39 14.15 0.82
CA VAL A 85 13.50 12.96 1.66
C VAL A 85 14.22 11.85 0.91
N ASP A 86 15.21 11.22 1.57
CA ASP A 86 15.88 10.04 1.04
C ASP A 86 14.87 8.89 0.93
N VAL A 87 14.77 8.32 -0.27
CA VAL A 87 13.90 7.16 -0.53
C VAL A 87 14.68 6.05 -1.23
N VAL A 88 14.16 4.83 -1.15
CA VAL A 88 14.59 3.74 -2.00
C VAL A 88 13.43 3.13 -2.78
N GLU A 89 13.71 2.81 -4.04
CA GLU A 89 12.87 1.97 -4.89
C GLU A 89 13.29 0.53 -4.67
N GLY A 90 12.58 -0.17 -3.79
CA GLY A 90 12.99 -1.52 -3.42
C GLY A 90 11.96 -2.34 -2.65
N ILE A 91 10.74 -1.82 -2.47
CA ILE A 91 9.69 -2.63 -1.85
C ILE A 91 9.38 -3.79 -2.80
N SER A 92 9.44 -5.00 -2.27
CA SER A 92 9.42 -6.24 -3.05
C SER A 92 8.64 -7.32 -2.30
N LEU A 93 8.51 -8.47 -2.92
CA LEU A 93 8.03 -9.71 -2.31
C LEU A 93 9.19 -10.70 -2.28
N ALA A 94 9.34 -11.42 -1.18
CA ALA A 94 10.35 -12.46 -1.03
C ALA A 94 9.74 -13.79 -0.60
N SER A 95 10.20 -14.88 -1.21
CA SER A 95 9.75 -16.26 -0.92
C SER A 95 10.09 -16.76 0.49
N LYS A 96 11.00 -16.07 1.20
CA LYS A 96 11.41 -16.39 2.57
C LYS A 96 11.52 -15.12 3.39
N SER A 97 10.95 -15.14 4.59
CA SER A 97 11.03 -14.03 5.55
C SER A 97 12.45 -13.84 6.06
N ARG A 98 12.82 -12.58 6.31
CA ARG A 98 14.05 -12.13 6.94
C ARG A 98 13.76 -10.88 7.78
N ALA A 99 14.79 -10.34 8.43
CA ALA A 99 14.69 -9.06 9.14
C ALA A 99 14.17 -7.92 8.24
N SER A 100 14.42 -7.94 6.93
CA SER A 100 13.89 -6.95 5.97
C SER A 100 12.40 -7.14 5.62
N SER A 101 11.79 -8.26 6.01
CA SER A 101 10.35 -8.53 5.89
C SER A 101 9.56 -8.16 7.16
N ALA A 102 10.23 -7.56 8.15
CA ALA A 102 9.64 -7.15 9.40
C ALA A 102 9.07 -5.72 9.28
N TRP A 103 7.80 -5.57 9.65
CA TRP A 103 7.03 -4.32 9.54
C TRP A 103 6.34 -3.99 10.85
N GLN A 104 6.00 -2.72 11.03
CA GLN A 104 5.28 -2.19 12.16
C GLN A 104 4.21 -1.24 11.66
N PHE A 105 3.00 -1.37 12.19
CA PHE A 105 1.95 -0.38 12.00
C PHE A 105 2.09 0.65 13.10
N VAL A 106 2.32 1.92 12.74
CA VAL A 106 2.37 3.02 13.70
C VAL A 106 1.13 3.88 13.49
N GLU A 107 0.31 3.99 14.54
CA GLU A 107 -0.89 4.80 14.54
C GLU A 107 -0.55 6.29 14.71
N THR A 108 -1.19 7.15 13.94
CA THR A 108 -1.07 8.61 14.03
C THR A 108 -2.45 9.27 13.95
N GLU A 109 -2.52 10.58 14.17
CA GLU A 109 -3.75 11.35 13.92
C GLU A 109 -4.25 11.30 12.47
N LYS A 110 -3.33 11.11 11.52
CA LYS A 110 -3.65 11.04 10.09
C LYS A 110 -3.93 9.61 9.63
N GLY A 111 -3.95 8.63 10.55
CA GLY A 111 -4.08 7.18 10.32
C GLY A 111 -2.73 6.46 10.38
N TYR A 112 -2.56 5.31 9.72
CA TYR A 112 -1.41 4.44 9.98
C TYR A 112 -0.24 4.67 9.02
N VAL A 113 0.99 4.61 9.52
CA VAL A 113 2.17 4.44 8.66
C VAL A 113 2.69 3.01 8.77
N VAL A 114 3.19 2.46 7.66
CA VAL A 114 3.83 1.12 7.66
C VAL A 114 5.35 1.31 7.69
N ARG A 115 5.94 1.03 8.85
CA ARG A 115 7.35 1.25 9.15
C ARG A 115 8.12 -0.06 9.11
N SER A 116 9.30 -0.08 8.49
CA SER A 116 10.21 -1.23 8.55
C SER A 116 10.70 -1.42 9.99
N ALA A 117 10.53 -2.62 10.53
CA ALA A 117 10.90 -3.00 11.88
C ALA A 117 12.29 -3.66 11.96
N GLY A 118 12.92 -3.96 10.83
CA GLY A 118 14.21 -4.65 10.77
C GLY A 118 15.00 -4.46 9.47
N GLY A 119 16.17 -5.09 9.41
CA GLY A 119 17.06 -5.01 8.25
C GLY A 119 17.72 -3.62 8.08
N LYS A 120 18.35 -3.43 6.91
CA LYS A 120 19.12 -2.22 6.55
C LYS A 120 18.32 -0.92 6.65
N TYR A 121 17.01 -1.01 6.39
CA TYR A 121 16.11 0.15 6.34
C TYR A 121 15.19 0.23 7.56
N LYS A 122 15.58 -0.39 8.69
CA LYS A 122 14.82 -0.29 9.94
C LYS A 122 14.51 1.18 10.24
N GLY A 123 13.25 1.44 10.52
CA GLY A 123 12.72 2.77 10.84
C GLY A 123 12.15 3.54 9.66
N TRP A 124 12.43 3.13 8.42
CA TRP A 124 11.92 3.76 7.20
C TRP A 124 10.46 3.37 6.93
N ILE A 125 9.74 4.14 6.12
CA ILE A 125 8.28 4.07 6.00
C ILE A 125 7.86 3.91 4.55
N ILE A 126 6.82 3.10 4.30
CA ILE A 126 6.24 2.97 2.98
C ILE A 126 5.41 4.23 2.66
N VAL A 127 5.78 4.91 1.58
CA VAL A 127 5.17 6.14 1.08
C VAL A 127 4.77 5.98 -0.39
N ILE A 128 3.95 6.91 -0.86
CA ILE A 128 3.51 6.99 -2.26
C ILE A 128 4.23 8.14 -2.96
N ASP A 129 4.86 7.83 -4.09
CA ASP A 129 5.40 8.80 -5.05
C ASP A 129 4.30 9.21 -6.05
N ASP A 130 3.75 10.42 -5.90
CA ASP A 130 2.68 10.95 -6.76
C ASP A 130 3.16 11.20 -8.20
N SER A 131 4.47 11.28 -8.44
CA SER A 131 5.05 11.46 -9.78
C SER A 131 5.04 10.17 -10.61
N ALA A 132 4.90 9.01 -9.97
CA ALA A 132 4.85 7.73 -10.64
C ALA A 132 3.75 7.72 -11.72
N LYS A 133 4.01 7.07 -12.85
CA LYS A 133 3.03 6.95 -13.93
C LYS A 133 2.13 5.74 -13.70
N THR A 134 0.87 5.88 -14.06
CA THR A 134 -0.07 4.77 -14.10
C THR A 134 0.13 3.96 -15.38
N ARG A 135 -0.29 2.69 -15.34
CA ARG A 135 -0.37 1.82 -16.49
C ARG A 135 -1.55 0.85 -16.33
N PRO A 136 -2.14 0.34 -17.43
CA PRO A 136 -3.11 -0.73 -17.33
C PRO A 136 -2.45 -2.04 -16.85
N GLU A 137 -3.23 -2.87 -16.16
CA GLU A 137 -2.93 -4.24 -15.74
C GLU A 137 -4.12 -5.13 -16.14
N GLY A 138 -4.10 -5.64 -17.38
CA GLY A 138 -5.28 -6.24 -17.99
C GLY A 138 -6.34 -5.21 -18.40
N PRO A 139 -7.56 -5.66 -18.76
CA PRO A 139 -8.55 -4.79 -19.41
C PRO A 139 -9.27 -3.83 -18.46
N ASN A 140 -9.31 -4.12 -17.16
CA ASN A 140 -10.22 -3.45 -16.21
C ASN A 140 -9.52 -2.97 -14.94
N LEU A 141 -8.20 -2.78 -14.96
CA LEU A 141 -7.45 -2.33 -13.79
C LEU A 141 -6.34 -1.38 -14.20
N THR A 142 -6.27 -0.24 -13.51
CA THR A 142 -5.12 0.66 -13.53
C THR A 142 -4.26 0.44 -12.29
N VAL A 143 -2.95 0.32 -12.49
CA VAL A 143 -1.95 0.20 -11.42
C VAL A 143 -0.84 1.22 -11.59
N THR A 144 -0.05 1.43 -10.55
CA THR A 144 1.18 2.21 -10.59
C THR A 144 2.24 1.63 -9.64
N PRO A 145 3.52 1.58 -10.03
CA PRO A 145 4.62 1.23 -9.14
C PRO A 145 5.04 2.46 -8.31
N ALA A 146 4.11 3.04 -7.56
CA ALA A 146 4.30 4.30 -6.83
C ALA A 146 4.87 4.13 -5.42
N LEU A 147 4.94 2.91 -4.89
CA LEU A 147 5.40 2.69 -3.53
C LEU A 147 6.92 2.87 -3.43
N ARG A 148 7.35 3.61 -2.41
CA ARG A 148 8.75 3.85 -2.05
C ARG A 148 8.94 3.63 -0.57
N LEU A 149 10.17 3.33 -0.16
CA LEU A 149 10.52 3.30 1.26
C LEU A 149 11.30 4.57 1.58
N ALA A 150 10.77 5.42 2.46
CA ALA A 150 11.32 6.74 2.79
C ALA A 150 11.91 6.79 4.19
N LYS A 151 12.98 7.55 4.36
CA LYS A 151 13.68 7.72 5.65
C LYS A 151 12.84 8.46 6.70
N SER A 152 11.88 9.25 6.28
CA SER A 152 10.91 9.96 7.13
C SER A 152 9.53 10.00 6.47
N ALA A 153 8.51 10.35 7.26
CA ALA A 153 7.15 10.46 6.77
C ALA A 153 6.99 11.63 5.80
N THR A 154 6.31 11.38 4.68
CA THR A 154 5.87 12.40 3.71
C THR A 154 4.37 12.69 3.89
N ALA A 155 3.82 13.62 3.09
CA ALA A 155 2.38 13.85 3.05
C ALA A 155 1.56 12.62 2.61
N ASN A 156 2.19 11.70 1.87
CA ASN A 156 1.55 10.52 1.26
C ASN A 156 2.04 9.21 1.89
N SER A 157 2.16 9.20 3.22
CA SER A 157 2.66 8.06 4.01
C SER A 157 1.58 7.32 4.80
N TYR A 158 0.33 7.77 4.72
CA TYR A 158 -0.74 7.34 5.61
C TYR A 158 -1.73 6.40 4.93
N TRP A 159 -2.04 5.32 5.66
CA TRP A 159 -2.88 4.20 5.23
C TRP A 159 -4.08 4.03 6.16
N LYS A 160 -5.21 3.64 5.57
CA LYS A 160 -6.39 3.14 6.27
C LYS A 160 -6.40 1.61 6.21
N PRO A 161 -6.03 0.92 7.30
CA PRO A 161 -6.16 -0.52 7.40
C PRO A 161 -7.62 -0.94 7.57
N THR A 162 -8.09 -1.86 6.73
CA THR A 162 -9.43 -2.47 6.83
C THR A 162 -9.30 -3.98 6.82
N LEU A 163 -9.67 -4.63 7.92
CA LEU A 163 -9.70 -6.10 7.99
C LEU A 163 -10.97 -6.60 7.29
N THR A 164 -10.79 -7.50 6.34
CA THR A 164 -11.87 -8.09 5.53
C THR A 164 -11.90 -9.62 5.73
N LYS A 165 -12.87 -10.31 5.10
CA LYS A 165 -12.94 -11.78 5.17
C LYS A 165 -11.73 -12.45 4.51
N GLN A 166 -11.14 -11.80 3.51
CA GLN A 166 -10.03 -12.32 2.73
C GLN A 166 -8.66 -11.96 3.32
N GLY A 167 -8.57 -10.85 4.06
CA GLY A 167 -7.32 -10.36 4.64
C GLY A 167 -7.36 -8.86 4.91
N LEU A 168 -6.21 -8.28 5.23
CA LEU A 168 -6.05 -6.84 5.36
C LEU A 168 -5.96 -6.17 4.00
N VAL A 169 -6.60 -5.02 3.87
CA VAL A 169 -6.43 -4.05 2.78
C VAL A 169 -5.88 -2.76 3.36
N LEU A 170 -4.91 -2.14 2.66
CA LEU A 170 -4.43 -0.78 2.97
C LEU A 170 -4.84 0.17 1.87
N GLU A 171 -5.66 1.14 2.24
CA GLU A 171 -6.09 2.22 1.35
C GLU A 171 -5.27 3.48 1.61
N ALA A 172 -4.78 4.11 0.55
CA ALA A 172 -4.09 5.38 0.61
C ALA A 172 -5.06 6.50 1.02
N MET A 173 -4.71 7.32 2.00
CA MET A 173 -5.62 8.37 2.50
C MET A 173 -5.34 9.77 1.95
N SER A 174 -4.24 9.95 1.21
CA SER A 174 -3.78 11.25 0.71
C SER A 174 -3.08 11.13 -0.65
N GLY A 175 -2.78 12.29 -1.23
CA GLY A 175 -2.07 12.39 -2.51
C GLY A 175 -2.95 12.12 -3.72
N LYS A 176 -2.29 12.08 -4.88
CA LYS A 176 -2.89 11.78 -6.19
C LYS A 176 -3.63 10.43 -6.19
N TYR A 177 -3.15 9.48 -5.40
CA TYR A 177 -3.64 8.11 -5.36
C TYR A 177 -4.53 7.81 -4.15
N LYS A 178 -5.14 8.82 -3.53
CA LYS A 178 -6.12 8.62 -2.45
C LYS A 178 -7.22 7.64 -2.88
N GLY A 179 -7.54 6.68 -2.01
CA GLY A 179 -8.50 5.61 -2.26
C GLY A 179 -7.91 4.38 -2.96
N TRP A 180 -6.68 4.46 -3.48
CA TRP A 180 -6.03 3.30 -4.10
C TRP A 180 -5.47 2.36 -3.03
N VAL A 181 -5.31 1.09 -3.38
CA VAL A 181 -4.91 0.05 -2.45
C VAL A 181 -3.64 -0.66 -2.90
N TRP A 182 -2.94 -1.30 -1.98
CA TRP A 182 -1.81 -2.16 -2.36
C TRP A 182 -2.28 -3.30 -3.27
N ASP A 183 -1.42 -3.70 -4.19
CA ASP A 183 -1.64 -4.85 -5.05
C ASP A 183 -0.34 -5.65 -5.24
N PHE A 184 -0.45 -6.97 -5.11
CA PHE A 184 0.62 -7.95 -5.28
C PHE A 184 0.39 -8.83 -6.51
N GLY A 185 -0.56 -8.48 -7.38
CA GLY A 185 -0.93 -9.24 -8.57
C GLY A 185 0.01 -9.06 -9.77
N GLY A 186 0.97 -8.12 -9.69
CA GLY A 186 1.83 -7.72 -10.81
C GLY A 186 2.54 -8.88 -11.53
N GLY A 187 2.77 -8.68 -12.83
CA GLY A 187 3.33 -9.67 -13.76
C GLY A 187 4.86 -9.79 -13.79
N ASP A 188 5.62 -8.95 -13.06
CA ASP A 188 7.07 -8.90 -13.23
C ASP A 188 7.74 -10.21 -12.75
N PRO A 189 8.74 -10.76 -13.47
CA PRO A 189 9.38 -12.01 -13.08
C PRO A 189 10.08 -11.89 -11.73
N SER A 190 10.23 -13.02 -11.02
CA SER A 190 11.11 -13.09 -9.86
C SER A 190 12.54 -13.39 -10.28
N HIS A 191 13.49 -13.04 -9.43
CA HIS A 191 14.90 -13.41 -9.55
C HIS A 191 15.43 -13.99 -8.25
N GLU A 192 16.54 -14.72 -8.33
CA GLU A 192 17.25 -15.17 -7.14
C GLU A 192 18.08 -14.04 -6.54
N GLU A 193 17.98 -13.87 -5.23
CA GLU A 193 18.72 -12.91 -4.44
C GLU A 193 19.01 -13.52 -3.07
N SER A 194 20.29 -13.68 -2.73
CA SER A 194 20.73 -14.15 -1.41
C SER A 194 20.03 -15.45 -0.94
N GLY A 195 19.84 -16.42 -1.84
CA GLY A 195 19.26 -17.74 -1.52
C GLY A 195 17.73 -17.78 -1.38
N ARG A 196 17.04 -16.77 -1.91
CA ARG A 196 15.57 -16.68 -1.98
C ARG A 196 15.13 -16.08 -3.31
N GLN A 197 13.92 -16.40 -3.74
CA GLN A 197 13.26 -15.70 -4.84
C GLN A 197 12.70 -14.36 -4.36
N VAL A 198 12.91 -13.31 -5.15
CA VAL A 198 12.47 -11.94 -4.91
C VAL A 198 11.78 -11.39 -6.16
N ALA A 199 10.70 -10.62 -5.98
CA ALA A 199 9.98 -9.97 -7.08
C ALA A 199 9.55 -8.54 -6.69
N VAL A 200 9.81 -7.54 -7.54
CA VAL A 200 9.43 -6.15 -7.29
C VAL A 200 8.00 -5.90 -7.81
N ASN A 201 7.01 -6.57 -7.21
CA ASN A 201 5.60 -6.53 -7.60
C ASN A 201 4.70 -5.96 -6.50
N VAL A 202 5.16 -4.93 -5.77
CA VAL A 202 4.32 -4.24 -4.80
C VAL A 202 3.83 -2.95 -5.45
N LEU A 203 2.61 -3.01 -5.97
CA LEU A 203 1.97 -1.95 -6.75
C LEU A 203 0.91 -1.25 -5.91
N LEU A 204 0.40 -0.16 -6.48
CA LEU A 204 -0.83 0.50 -6.03
C LEU A 204 -1.88 0.37 -7.13
N ALA A 205 -3.08 -0.08 -6.80
CA ALA A 205 -4.18 -0.34 -7.71
C ALA A 205 -5.37 0.58 -7.41
N GLU A 206 -6.06 1.03 -8.47
CA GLU A 206 -7.19 1.97 -8.37
C GLU A 206 -8.41 1.42 -7.62
N LYS A 207 -8.43 0.11 -7.37
CA LYS A 207 -9.50 -0.61 -6.67
C LYS A 207 -8.99 -1.90 -6.07
N VAL A 208 -9.75 -2.42 -5.11
CA VAL A 208 -9.50 -3.73 -4.50
C VAL A 208 -9.66 -4.85 -5.54
N VAL A 209 -8.65 -5.69 -5.63
CA VAL A 209 -8.60 -6.90 -6.45
C VAL A 209 -8.10 -8.08 -5.62
N ALA A 210 -8.09 -9.30 -6.19
CA ALA A 210 -7.59 -10.48 -5.49
C ALA A 210 -6.15 -10.29 -4.95
N GLY A 211 -5.31 -9.56 -5.70
CA GLY A 211 -3.95 -9.23 -5.29
C GLY A 211 -3.84 -8.20 -4.17
N SER A 212 -4.93 -7.57 -3.70
CA SER A 212 -4.87 -6.53 -2.67
C SER A 212 -4.85 -7.03 -1.23
N TYR A 213 -5.19 -8.30 -1.02
CA TYR A 213 -5.35 -8.86 0.32
C TYR A 213 -4.06 -9.49 0.83
N PHE A 214 -3.73 -9.21 2.09
CA PHE A 214 -2.60 -9.84 2.77
C PHE A 214 -2.89 -10.15 4.25
N ALA A 215 -2.19 -11.15 4.77
CA ALA A 215 -2.22 -11.53 6.17
C ALA A 215 -1.18 -10.72 6.94
N VAL A 216 -1.50 -10.39 8.18
CA VAL A 216 -0.59 -9.79 9.16
C VAL A 216 -0.37 -10.79 10.28
N LYS A 217 0.89 -11.17 10.53
CA LYS A 217 1.27 -12.11 11.59
C LYS A 217 2.40 -11.52 12.42
N ALA A 218 2.57 -11.98 13.67
CA ALA A 218 3.79 -11.65 14.41
C ALA A 218 5.03 -12.07 13.61
N ALA A 219 6.07 -11.24 13.63
CA ALA A 219 7.37 -11.66 13.11
C ALA A 219 8.03 -12.58 14.15
N GLU A 220 8.50 -13.74 13.70
CA GLU A 220 9.33 -14.68 14.47
C GLU A 220 10.79 -14.18 14.56
#